data_AF-A0A937U642-F1
#
_entry.id   AF-A0A937U642-F1
#
_cell.length_a   1.000
_cell.length_b   1.000
_cell.length_c   1.000
_cell.angle_alpha   90.00
_cell.angle_beta   90.00
_cell.angle_gamma   90.00
#
_symmetry.space_group_name_H-M   'P 1'
#
loop_
_entity.id
_entity.type
_entity.pdbx_description
1 polymer ?
#
loop_
_entity_poly.entity_id
_entity_poly.type
_entity_poly.pdbx_seq_one_letter_code
_entity_poly.pdbx_strand_id
1 'polypeptide(L)'
;MEKDDKQKLDKGISVPRPSSSDLRGRQSVRATFKLTEKSIDAISIVATHLGIKQKSLFDHLIDDIRSLNLIAREIQSDRFSTLIRIQKTFVLSRKTLSCLEEASKNYDAPRDALVEYSIQRLLPVIAEEREKHRKRKEILGEIDEYLRQGEKILKKSRELLGQDDPVYDRFETAMAVSQNAYRSIESYVEKGRIIEDF
;
A
#
# COMPACT_ATOMS: atom_id res chain seq x y z
N MET A 1 -6.02 -50.81 -42.47
CA MET A 1 -4.95 -51.04 -41.49
C MET A 1 -4.37 -49.70 -41.13
N GLU A 2 -4.35 -49.41 -39.82
CA GLU A 2 -3.54 -48.41 -39.11
C GLU A 2 -3.79 -46.94 -39.51
N LYS A 3 -4.15 -46.02 -38.60
CA LYS A 3 -3.57 -45.83 -37.26
C LYS A 3 -4.64 -45.33 -36.30
N ASP A 4 -4.99 -46.21 -35.38
CA ASP A 4 -5.68 -45.87 -34.14
C ASP A 4 -4.57 -45.80 -33.09
N ASP A 5 -4.06 -44.60 -32.81
CA ASP A 5 -3.18 -44.44 -31.66
C ASP A 5 -3.16 -43.01 -31.13
N LYS A 6 -3.23 -42.90 -29.81
CA LYS A 6 -3.18 -41.70 -28.97
C LYS A 6 -4.49 -40.94 -28.70
N GLN A 7 -5.47 -41.63 -28.11
CA GLN A 7 -6.34 -41.00 -27.10
C GLN A 7 -6.10 -41.62 -25.72
N LYS A 8 -4.91 -41.35 -25.17
CA LYS A 8 -4.65 -41.43 -23.74
C LYS A 8 -3.71 -40.29 -23.39
N LEU A 9 -4.28 -39.14 -23.02
CA LEU A 9 -3.55 -38.13 -22.26
C LEU A 9 -4.52 -37.37 -21.35
N ASP A 10 -4.27 -37.56 -20.06
CA ASP A 10 -4.59 -36.70 -18.93
C ASP A 10 -6.04 -36.27 -18.72
N LYS A 11 -6.68 -36.95 -17.75
CA LYS A 11 -7.56 -36.29 -16.77
C LYS A 11 -6.72 -35.34 -15.90
N GLY A 12 -6.18 -34.29 -16.52
CA GLY A 12 -5.47 -33.22 -15.85
C GLY A 12 -6.46 -32.27 -15.18
N ILE A 13 -6.07 -31.73 -14.02
CA ILE A 13 -6.80 -30.69 -13.29
C ILE A 13 -7.27 -29.61 -14.27
N SER A 14 -8.58 -29.36 -14.34
CA SER A 14 -9.17 -28.29 -15.16
C SER A 14 -8.80 -26.94 -14.55
N VAL A 15 -7.63 -26.42 -14.91
CA VAL A 15 -7.21 -25.07 -14.53
C VAL A 15 -7.98 -24.07 -15.39
N PRO A 16 -8.69 -23.09 -14.80
CA PRO A 16 -9.38 -22.05 -15.55
C PRO A 16 -8.42 -21.34 -16.50
N ARG A 17 -8.75 -21.33 -17.80
CA ARG A 17 -7.95 -20.63 -18.81
C ARG A 17 -8.34 -19.16 -18.82
N PRO A 18 -7.38 -18.22 -18.77
CA PRO A 18 -7.69 -16.80 -18.89
C PRO A 18 -8.28 -16.51 -20.27
N SER A 19 -9.38 -15.75 -20.30
CA SER A 19 -9.96 -15.30 -21.56
C SER A 19 -9.20 -14.11 -22.13
N SER A 20 -9.29 -13.88 -23.44
CA SER A 20 -8.71 -12.69 -24.08
C SER A 20 -9.31 -11.39 -23.54
N SER A 21 -10.58 -11.42 -23.12
CA SER A 21 -11.26 -10.33 -22.41
C SER A 21 -10.61 -10.03 -21.06
N ASP A 22 -10.23 -11.05 -20.28
CA ASP A 22 -9.59 -10.86 -18.97
C ASP A 22 -8.25 -10.13 -19.10
N LEU A 23 -7.44 -10.54 -20.09
CA LEU A 23 -6.15 -9.91 -20.36
C LEU A 23 -6.32 -8.48 -20.88
N ARG A 24 -7.34 -8.24 -21.72
CA ARG A 24 -7.66 -6.90 -22.21
C ARG A 24 -8.17 -5.98 -21.10
N GLY A 25 -8.90 -6.51 -20.12
CA GLY A 25 -9.37 -5.76 -18.94
C GLY A 25 -8.23 -5.24 -18.06
N ARG A 26 -7.08 -5.94 -18.03
CA ARG A 26 -5.89 -5.54 -17.28
C ARG A 26 -5.07 -4.42 -17.93
N GLN A 27 -5.40 -4.02 -19.17
CA GLN A 27 -4.70 -2.92 -19.83
C GLN A 27 -4.82 -1.64 -19.02
N SER A 28 -3.71 -0.89 -18.97
CA SER A 28 -3.63 0.36 -18.23
C SER A 28 -4.22 1.50 -19.08
N VAL A 29 -5.13 2.26 -18.48
CA VAL A 29 -5.72 3.47 -19.07
C VAL A 29 -5.59 4.64 -18.14
N ARG A 30 -5.58 5.86 -18.68
CA ARG A 30 -5.58 7.09 -17.91
C ARG A 30 -7.00 7.61 -17.76
N ALA A 31 -7.40 7.93 -16.54
CA ALA A 31 -8.66 8.57 -16.23
C ALA A 31 -8.40 9.79 -15.35
N THR A 32 -9.19 10.85 -15.56
CA THR A 32 -9.04 12.10 -14.83
C THR A 32 -10.28 12.34 -13.99
N PHE A 33 -10.06 12.59 -12.70
CA PHE A 33 -11.12 12.81 -11.72
C PHE A 33 -10.93 14.17 -11.05
N LYS A 34 -12.04 14.75 -10.57
CA LYS A 34 -12.01 15.88 -9.64
C LYS A 34 -12.15 15.32 -8.23
N LEU A 35 -11.11 15.43 -7.41
CA LEU A 35 -11.08 14.88 -6.05
C LEU A 35 -10.64 15.96 -5.06
N THR A 36 -11.01 15.81 -3.79
CA THR A 36 -10.43 16.62 -2.72
C THR A 36 -8.95 16.29 -2.53
N GLU A 37 -8.21 17.27 -2.01
CA GLU A 37 -6.80 17.10 -1.62
C GLU A 37 -6.65 15.93 -0.63
N LYS A 38 -7.52 15.87 0.39
CA LYS A 38 -7.57 14.77 1.36
C LYS A 38 -7.71 13.40 0.71
N SER A 39 -8.53 13.24 -0.34
CA SER A 39 -8.66 11.98 -1.05
C SER A 39 -7.40 11.61 -1.84
N ILE A 40 -6.71 12.61 -2.42
CA ILE A 40 -5.46 12.39 -3.14
C ILE A 40 -4.35 11.99 -2.17
N ASP A 41 -4.28 12.63 -1.00
CA ASP A 41 -3.33 12.30 0.05
C ASP A 41 -3.61 10.90 0.61
N ALA A 42 -4.86 10.56 0.86
CA ALA A 42 -5.26 9.22 1.30
C ALA A 42 -4.75 8.13 0.35
N ILE A 43 -4.92 8.31 -0.96
CA ILE A 43 -4.39 7.38 -1.98
C ILE A 43 -2.87 7.31 -1.89
N SER A 44 -2.21 8.46 -1.82
CA SER A 44 -0.75 8.56 -1.82
C SER A 44 -0.13 7.87 -0.60
N ILE A 45 -0.69 8.14 0.57
CA ILE A 45 -0.33 7.55 1.86
C ILE A 45 -0.51 6.04 1.81
N VAL A 46 -1.72 5.56 1.50
CA VAL A 46 -1.99 4.11 1.51
C VAL A 46 -1.13 3.37 0.51
N ALA A 47 -0.93 3.93 -0.69
CA ALA A 47 -0.05 3.34 -1.70
C ALA A 47 1.40 3.22 -1.20
N THR A 48 1.89 4.26 -0.52
CA THR A 48 3.27 4.31 -0.01
C THR A 48 3.46 3.37 1.19
N HIS A 49 2.55 3.42 2.16
CA HIS A 49 2.65 2.67 3.42
C HIS A 49 2.37 1.18 3.26
N LEU A 50 1.42 0.80 2.39
CA LEU A 50 1.14 -0.61 2.10
C LEU A 50 2.02 -1.19 0.99
N GLY A 51 2.86 -0.36 0.33
CA GLY A 51 3.67 -0.80 -0.80
C GLY A 51 2.85 -1.21 -2.02
N ILE A 52 1.64 -0.68 -2.17
CA ILE A 52 0.70 -1.01 -3.24
C ILE A 52 0.75 0.09 -4.30
N LYS A 53 0.85 -0.28 -5.58
CA LYS A 53 0.77 0.71 -6.68
C LYS A 53 -0.62 1.34 -6.69
N GLN A 54 -0.71 2.68 -6.89
CA GLN A 54 -2.00 3.39 -6.96
C GLN A 54 -3.00 2.75 -7.93
N LYS A 55 -2.55 2.30 -9.10
CA LYS A 55 -3.40 1.54 -10.05
C LYS A 55 -4.05 0.32 -9.39
N SER A 56 -3.25 -0.48 -8.67
CA SER A 56 -3.74 -1.68 -7.99
C SER A 56 -4.69 -1.32 -6.85
N LEU A 57 -4.44 -0.21 -6.15
CA LEU A 57 -5.34 0.28 -5.11
C LEU A 57 -6.72 0.61 -5.69
N PHE A 58 -6.78 1.33 -6.81
CA PHE A 58 -8.05 1.57 -7.51
C PHE A 58 -8.71 0.27 -7.96
N ASP A 59 -7.94 -0.64 -8.58
CA ASP A 59 -8.46 -1.93 -9.01
C ASP A 59 -9.10 -2.67 -7.80
N HIS A 60 -8.49 -2.66 -6.62
CA HIS A 60 -9.06 -3.27 -5.41
C HIS A 60 -10.28 -2.54 -4.85
N LEU A 61 -10.27 -1.21 -4.83
CA LEU A 61 -11.36 -0.40 -4.27
C LEU A 61 -12.64 -0.52 -5.09
N ILE A 62 -12.50 -0.61 -6.42
CA ILE A 62 -13.59 -0.45 -7.38
C ILE A 62 -14.03 -1.79 -7.99
N ASP A 63 -13.16 -2.80 -8.13
CA ASP A 63 -13.55 -4.09 -8.70
C ASP A 63 -14.55 -4.86 -7.81
N ASP A 64 -14.72 -4.46 -6.54
CA ASP A 64 -15.83 -4.91 -5.72
C ASP A 64 -17.13 -4.17 -6.09
N ILE A 65 -17.77 -4.69 -7.14
CA ILE A 65 -19.04 -4.17 -7.69
C ILE A 65 -20.13 -4.07 -6.61
N ARG A 66 -20.14 -4.97 -5.61
CA ARG A 66 -21.15 -4.93 -4.55
C ARG A 66 -20.96 -3.71 -3.67
N SER A 67 -19.72 -3.48 -3.21
CA SER A 67 -19.38 -2.27 -2.46
C SER A 67 -19.63 -1.01 -3.30
N LEU A 68 -19.24 -1.01 -4.57
CA LEU A 68 -19.44 0.13 -5.48
C LEU A 68 -20.92 0.48 -5.66
N ASN A 69 -21.79 -0.53 -5.82
CA ASN A 69 -23.23 -0.33 -5.96
C ASN A 69 -23.88 0.16 -4.66
N LEU A 70 -23.41 -0.29 -3.49
CA LEU A 70 -23.89 0.23 -2.20
C LEU A 70 -23.55 1.71 -2.06
N ILE A 71 -22.31 2.08 -2.37
CA ILE A 71 -21.89 3.49 -2.41
C ILE A 71 -22.77 4.28 -3.36
N ALA A 72 -22.97 3.79 -4.59
CA ALA A 72 -23.76 4.47 -5.61
C ALA A 72 -25.20 4.79 -5.18
N ARG A 73 -25.81 3.92 -4.37
CA ARG A 73 -27.17 4.10 -3.82
C ARG A 73 -27.23 5.14 -2.69
N GLU A 74 -26.14 5.31 -1.95
CA GLU A 74 -26.07 6.17 -0.77
C GLU A 74 -25.50 7.57 -1.08
N ILE A 75 -25.00 7.81 -2.30
CA ILE A 75 -24.49 9.12 -2.71
C ILE A 75 -25.64 10.13 -2.67
N GLN A 76 -25.60 11.02 -1.68
CA GLN A 76 -26.41 12.23 -1.65
C GLN A 76 -25.65 13.34 -2.37
N SER A 77 -26.13 13.69 -3.56
CA SER A 77 -25.56 14.69 -4.48
C SER A 77 -25.24 16.04 -3.80
N ASP A 78 -26.06 16.41 -2.81
CA ASP A 78 -26.02 17.73 -2.16
C ASP A 78 -24.77 17.94 -1.29
N ARG A 79 -24.20 16.88 -0.72
CA ARG A 79 -22.92 16.96 0.02
C ARG A 79 -21.71 17.00 -0.89
N PHE A 80 -21.89 16.64 -2.17
CA PHE A 80 -20.81 16.59 -3.12
C PHE A 80 -20.45 17.97 -3.67
N SER A 81 -21.31 18.99 -3.62
CA SER A 81 -21.03 20.27 -4.28
C SER A 81 -20.14 21.25 -3.50
N THR A 82 -19.91 21.03 -2.20
CA THR A 82 -19.36 22.04 -1.28
C THR A 82 -17.85 22.03 -1.09
N LEU A 83 -17.12 21.03 -1.61
CA LEU A 83 -15.68 20.87 -1.39
C LEU A 83 -14.84 21.36 -2.56
N ILE A 84 -13.70 22.01 -2.26
CA ILE A 84 -12.69 22.40 -3.25
C ILE A 84 -12.07 21.11 -3.82
N ARG A 85 -12.12 20.98 -5.15
CA ARG A 85 -11.58 19.81 -5.84
C ARG A 85 -10.54 20.21 -6.87
N ILE A 86 -9.52 19.36 -6.94
CA ILE A 86 -8.45 19.47 -7.92
C ILE A 86 -8.57 18.34 -8.93
N GLN A 87 -8.25 18.66 -10.18
CA GLN A 87 -8.25 17.70 -11.27
C GLN A 87 -6.95 16.88 -11.23
N LYS A 88 -7.07 15.56 -11.10
CA LYS A 88 -5.93 14.66 -11.06
C LYS A 88 -6.14 13.47 -11.99
N THR A 89 -5.10 13.17 -12.78
CA THR A 89 -5.10 12.02 -13.70
C THR A 89 -4.39 10.84 -13.06
N PHE A 90 -5.07 9.69 -13.04
CA PHE A 90 -4.57 8.42 -12.52
C PHE A 90 -4.53 7.35 -13.60
N VAL A 91 -3.72 6.32 -13.37
CA VAL A 91 -3.67 5.11 -14.20
C VAL A 91 -4.51 4.03 -13.54
N LEU A 92 -5.45 3.43 -14.28
CA LEU A 92 -6.40 2.40 -13.85
C LEU A 92 -6.36 1.19 -14.78
N SER A 93 -6.95 0.06 -14.39
CA SER A 93 -7.31 -0.98 -15.37
C SER A 93 -8.52 -0.56 -16.21
N ARG A 94 -8.62 -1.07 -17.45
CA ARG A 94 -9.81 -0.87 -18.28
C ARG A 94 -11.07 -1.41 -17.61
N LYS A 95 -10.95 -2.56 -16.94
CA LYS A 95 -12.06 -3.18 -16.21
C LYS A 95 -12.60 -2.23 -15.14
N THR A 96 -11.73 -1.67 -14.32
CA THR A 96 -12.07 -0.71 -13.26
C THR A 96 -12.79 0.53 -13.80
N LEU A 97 -12.32 1.07 -14.94
CA LEU A 97 -13.01 2.18 -15.60
C LEU A 97 -14.41 1.79 -16.08
N SER A 98 -14.56 0.61 -16.70
CA SER A 98 -15.86 0.10 -17.13
C SER A 98 -16.82 -0.11 -15.97
N CYS A 99 -16.35 -0.64 -14.82
CA CYS A 99 -17.16 -0.78 -13.61
C CYS A 99 -17.65 0.57 -13.08
N LEU A 100 -16.80 1.61 -13.09
CA LEU A 100 -17.21 2.97 -12.71
C LEU A 100 -18.26 3.54 -13.65
N GLU A 101 -18.11 3.33 -14.96
CA GLU A 101 -19.08 3.82 -15.95
C GLU A 101 -20.42 3.11 -15.86
N GLU A 102 -20.40 1.80 -15.59
CA GLU A 102 -21.61 1.02 -15.36
C GLU A 102 -22.35 1.46 -14.10
N ALA A 103 -21.64 1.58 -12.97
CA ALA A 103 -22.23 2.05 -11.71
C ALA A 103 -22.77 3.48 -11.84
N SER A 104 -22.03 4.37 -12.50
CA SER A 104 -22.45 5.76 -12.75
C SER A 104 -23.76 5.81 -13.54
N LYS A 105 -23.91 4.99 -14.60
CA LYS A 105 -25.14 4.93 -15.40
C LYS A 105 -26.30 4.29 -14.66
N ASN A 106 -26.04 3.21 -13.92
CA ASN A 106 -27.10 2.44 -13.26
C ASN A 106 -27.72 3.17 -12.06
N TYR A 107 -26.99 4.08 -11.44
CA TYR A 107 -27.41 4.78 -10.21
C TYR A 107 -27.42 6.30 -10.34
N ASP A 108 -27.23 6.84 -11.55
CA ASP A 108 -27.16 8.29 -11.82
C ASP A 108 -26.18 9.05 -10.89
N ALA A 109 -25.06 8.41 -10.58
CA ALA A 109 -24.05 8.91 -9.66
C ALA A 109 -22.82 9.44 -10.43
N PRO A 110 -22.27 10.62 -10.08
CA PRO A 110 -21.04 11.11 -10.71
C PRO A 110 -19.85 10.16 -10.46
N ARG A 111 -19.06 9.88 -11.51
CA ARG A 111 -17.84 9.05 -11.39
C ARG A 111 -16.86 9.56 -10.34
N ASP A 112 -16.71 10.88 -10.26
CA ASP A 112 -15.87 11.54 -9.24
C ASP A 112 -16.36 11.21 -7.83
N ALA A 113 -17.68 11.17 -7.62
CA ALA A 113 -18.27 10.83 -6.33
C ALA A 113 -18.06 9.37 -5.97
N LEU A 114 -18.29 8.46 -6.91
CA LEU A 114 -18.03 7.04 -6.70
C LEU A 114 -16.58 6.79 -6.27
N VAL A 115 -15.63 7.46 -6.93
CA VAL A 115 -14.21 7.36 -6.59
C VAL A 115 -13.92 7.94 -5.21
N GLU A 116 -14.39 9.14 -4.92
CA GLU A 116 -14.14 9.84 -3.65
C GLU A 116 -14.69 9.08 -2.44
N TYR A 117 -15.92 8.56 -2.52
CA TYR A 117 -16.49 7.70 -1.48
C TYR A 117 -15.77 6.36 -1.37
N SER A 118 -15.29 5.80 -2.49
CA SER A 118 -14.47 4.58 -2.45
C SER A 118 -13.15 4.82 -1.72
N ILE A 119 -12.55 6.00 -1.86
CA ILE A 119 -11.33 6.41 -1.13
C ILE A 119 -11.61 6.62 0.36
N GLN A 120 -12.81 7.11 0.75
CA GLN A 120 -13.16 7.28 2.16
C GLN A 120 -13.10 5.96 2.95
N ARG A 121 -13.29 4.81 2.29
CA ARG A 121 -13.11 3.48 2.91
C ARG A 121 -11.67 3.20 3.36
N LEU A 122 -10.70 3.99 2.90
CA LEU A 122 -9.32 3.92 3.35
C LEU A 122 -9.09 4.65 4.67
N LEU A 123 -9.99 5.53 5.12
CA LEU A 123 -9.79 6.31 6.35
C LEU A 123 -9.53 5.45 7.59
N PRO A 124 -10.26 4.33 7.84
CA PRO A 124 -9.95 3.45 8.96
C PRO A 124 -8.56 2.80 8.84
N VAL A 125 -8.16 2.41 7.62
CA VAL A 125 -6.84 1.81 7.35
C VAL A 125 -5.73 2.82 7.62
N ILE A 126 -5.92 4.08 7.21
CA ILE A 126 -4.97 5.15 7.48
C ILE A 126 -4.87 5.40 8.98
N ALA A 127 -6.00 5.45 9.70
CA ALA A 127 -5.99 5.64 11.15
C ALA A 127 -5.24 4.51 11.88
N GLU A 128 -5.42 3.25 11.46
CA GLU A 128 -4.69 2.11 12.00
C GLU A 128 -3.18 2.23 11.71
N GLU A 129 -2.79 2.59 10.49
CA GLU A 129 -1.38 2.77 10.14
C GLU A 129 -0.74 3.97 10.84
N ARG A 130 -1.49 5.05 11.14
CA ARG A 130 -1.01 6.16 11.98
C ARG A 130 -0.63 5.67 13.36
N GLU A 131 -1.49 4.87 13.98
CA GLU A 131 -1.22 4.33 15.31
C GLU A 131 -0.01 3.39 15.30
N LYS A 132 0.12 2.52 14.27
CA LYS A 132 1.33 1.71 14.11
C LYS A 132 2.58 2.58 13.90
N HIS A 133 2.48 3.66 13.12
CA HIS A 133 3.59 4.58 12.91
C HIS A 133 4.05 5.26 14.22
N ARG A 134 3.09 5.70 15.05
CA ARG A 134 3.36 6.23 16.39
C ARG A 134 4.14 5.24 17.25
N LYS A 135 3.69 3.98 17.31
CA LYS A 135 4.39 2.90 18.04
C LYS A 135 5.78 2.61 17.47
N ARG A 136 5.95 2.64 16.14
CA ARG A 136 7.27 2.46 15.50
C ARG A 136 8.25 3.55 15.95
N LYS A 137 7.81 4.80 16.11
CA LYS A 137 8.64 5.89 16.64
C LYS A 137 9.04 5.67 18.10
N GLU A 138 8.12 5.21 18.95
CA GLU A 138 8.43 4.85 20.34
C GLU A 138 9.52 3.78 20.40
N ILE A 139 9.36 2.69 19.65
CA ILE A 139 10.34 1.60 19.56
C ILE A 139 11.68 2.10 19.00
N LEU A 140 11.68 2.97 17.99
CA LEU A 140 12.92 3.54 17.45
C LEU A 140 13.70 4.31 18.53
N GLY A 141 13.00 5.06 19.38
CA GLY A 141 13.60 5.73 20.53
C GLY A 141 14.20 4.75 21.54
N GLU A 142 13.53 3.63 21.83
CA GLU A 142 14.08 2.57 22.69
C GLU A 142 15.33 1.92 22.09
N ILE A 143 15.36 1.70 20.77
CA ILE A 143 16.54 1.18 20.07
C ILE A 143 17.70 2.17 20.12
N ASP A 144 17.45 3.48 19.95
CA ASP A 144 18.49 4.52 20.08
C ASP A 144 19.12 4.49 21.49
N GLU A 145 18.30 4.41 22.53
CA GLU A 145 18.81 4.32 23.91
C GLU A 145 19.62 3.03 24.14
N TYR A 146 19.14 1.88 23.63
CA TYR A 146 19.90 0.63 23.66
C TYR A 146 21.28 0.76 23.00
N LEU A 147 21.35 1.40 21.83
CA LEU A 147 22.61 1.63 21.13
C LEU A 147 23.57 2.51 21.94
N ARG A 148 23.07 3.60 22.54
CA ARG A 148 23.89 4.47 23.41
C ARG A 148 24.44 3.71 24.61
N GLN A 149 23.66 2.79 25.19
CA GLN A 149 24.13 1.93 26.27
C GLN A 149 25.20 0.95 25.78
N GLY A 150 24.98 0.34 24.62
CA GLY A 150 25.97 -0.53 23.97
C GLY A 150 27.29 0.19 23.69
N GLU A 151 27.25 1.44 23.20
CA GLU A 151 28.43 2.27 22.96
C GLU A 151 29.21 2.56 24.26
N LYS A 152 28.52 2.81 25.38
CA LYS A 152 29.17 2.97 26.71
C LYS A 152 29.89 1.70 27.14
N ILE A 153 29.25 0.53 26.96
CA ILE A 153 29.86 -0.77 27.30
C ILE A 153 31.05 -1.06 26.39
N LEU A 154 30.96 -0.73 25.09
CA LEU A 154 32.02 -0.96 24.13
C LEU A 154 33.25 -0.10 24.46
N LYS A 155 33.03 1.17 24.82
CA LYS A 155 34.08 2.05 25.31
C LYS A 155 34.76 1.49 26.57
N LYS A 156 33.98 1.03 27.54
CA LYS A 156 34.50 0.41 28.76
C LYS A 156 35.30 -0.88 28.46
N SER A 157 34.82 -1.70 27.53
CA SER A 157 35.53 -2.91 27.08
C SER A 157 36.89 -2.55 26.47
N ARG A 158 36.93 -1.52 25.61
CA ARG A 158 38.17 -1.00 25.02
C ARG A 158 39.17 -0.55 26.08
N GLU A 159 38.70 0.18 27.09
CA GLU A 159 39.53 0.73 28.16
C GLU A 159 40.09 -0.36 29.11
N LEU A 160 39.31 -1.41 29.39
CA LEU A 160 39.69 -2.45 30.34
C LEU A 160 40.45 -3.62 29.72
N LEU A 161 40.11 -4.00 28.48
CA LEU A 161 40.61 -5.21 27.83
C LEU A 161 41.58 -4.90 26.68
N GLY A 162 41.47 -3.70 26.09
CA GLY A 162 42.22 -3.33 24.89
C GLY A 162 41.49 -3.72 23.59
N GLN A 163 42.02 -3.24 22.46
CA GLN A 163 41.40 -3.44 21.14
C GLN A 163 41.65 -4.83 20.55
N ASP A 164 42.73 -5.50 20.98
CA ASP A 164 43.08 -6.84 20.49
C ASP A 164 42.36 -7.96 21.28
N ASP A 165 41.54 -7.62 22.27
CA ASP A 165 40.82 -8.61 23.07
C ASP A 165 39.62 -9.19 22.30
N PRO A 166 39.45 -10.53 22.26
CA PRO A 166 38.35 -11.16 21.53
C PRO A 166 36.94 -10.75 21.99
N VAL A 167 36.75 -10.33 23.25
CA VAL A 167 35.47 -9.83 23.75
C VAL A 167 35.19 -8.45 23.19
N TYR A 168 36.20 -7.58 23.13
CA TYR A 168 36.09 -6.26 22.50
C TYR A 168 35.74 -6.39 21.02
N ASP A 169 36.51 -7.15 20.25
CA ASP A 169 36.35 -7.32 18.80
C ASP A 169 34.96 -7.86 18.42
N ARG A 170 34.50 -8.90 19.12
CA ARG A 170 33.16 -9.48 18.89
C ARG A 170 32.05 -8.48 19.22
N PHE A 171 32.20 -7.71 20.29
CA PHE A 171 31.18 -6.74 20.67
C PHE A 171 31.16 -5.53 19.74
N GLU A 172 32.32 -5.05 19.27
CA GLU A 172 32.44 -4.00 18.25
C GLU A 172 31.70 -4.41 16.97
N THR A 173 31.94 -5.65 16.51
CA THR A 173 31.25 -6.21 15.34
C THR A 173 29.73 -6.24 15.54
N ALA A 174 29.26 -6.70 16.70
CA ALA A 174 27.83 -6.73 17.00
C ALA A 174 27.21 -5.32 16.99
N MET A 175 27.90 -4.35 17.61
CA MET A 175 27.45 -2.95 17.66
C MET A 175 27.37 -2.33 16.26
N ALA A 176 28.35 -2.58 15.40
CA ALA A 176 28.33 -2.11 14.01
C ALA A 176 27.12 -2.66 13.23
N VAL A 177 26.79 -3.94 13.41
CA VAL A 177 25.59 -4.54 12.79
C VAL A 177 24.32 -3.90 13.33
N SER A 178 24.21 -3.71 14.64
CA SER A 178 23.05 -3.06 15.26
C SER A 178 22.86 -1.62 14.78
N GLN A 179 23.94 -0.85 14.60
CA GLN A 179 23.87 0.53 14.13
C GLN A 179 23.42 0.64 12.66
N ASN A 180 23.85 -0.31 11.83
CA ASN A 180 23.35 -0.41 10.45
C ASN A 180 21.86 -0.79 10.40
N ALA A 181 21.42 -1.68 11.28
CA ALA A 181 20.00 -2.03 11.41
C ALA A 181 19.18 -0.80 11.85
N TYR A 182 19.65 -0.06 12.86
CA TYR A 182 19.00 1.18 13.30
C TYR A 182 18.82 2.18 12.16
N ARG A 183 19.86 2.48 11.38
CA ARG A 183 19.77 3.41 10.24
C ARG A 183 18.73 2.97 9.20
N SER A 184 18.62 1.66 8.98
CA SER A 184 17.62 1.10 8.06
C SER A 184 16.20 1.27 8.60
N ILE A 185 16.00 1.05 9.90
CA ILE A 185 14.71 1.24 10.58
C ILE A 185 14.35 2.73 10.60
N GLU A 186 15.27 3.61 10.97
CA GLU A 186 15.11 5.06 10.96
C GLU A 186 14.69 5.57 9.58
N SER A 187 15.36 5.12 8.50
CA SER A 187 14.97 5.48 7.14
C SER A 187 13.56 5.03 6.77
N TYR A 188 13.14 3.84 7.23
CA TYR A 188 11.79 3.36 7.02
C TYR A 188 10.76 4.19 7.79
N VAL A 189 11.05 4.53 9.05
CA VAL A 189 10.18 5.36 9.89
C VAL A 189 10.07 6.77 9.30
N GLU A 190 11.15 7.42 8.89
CA GLU A 190 11.10 8.79 8.35
C GLU A 190 10.27 8.87 7.06
N LYS A 191 10.34 7.86 6.18
CA LYS A 191 9.47 7.77 5.00
C LYS A 191 7.98 7.74 5.36
N GLY A 192 7.65 7.24 6.54
CA GLY A 192 6.28 7.16 7.04
C GLY A 192 5.73 8.47 7.60
N ARG A 193 6.54 9.52 7.71
CA ARG A 193 6.15 10.80 8.32
C ARG A 193 4.96 11.48 7.62
N ILE A 194 4.77 11.21 6.33
CA ILE A 194 3.64 11.76 5.55
C ILE A 194 2.26 11.39 6.13
N ILE A 195 2.17 10.32 6.94
CA ILE A 195 0.94 9.89 7.58
C ILE A 195 0.59 10.71 8.83
N GLU A 196 1.54 11.47 9.38
CA GLU A 196 1.34 12.22 10.62
C GLU A 196 0.39 13.40 10.44
N ASP A 197 0.46 14.05 9.28
CA ASP A 197 -0.29 15.27 8.95
C ASP A 197 -1.67 15.00 8.31
N PHE A 198 -2.10 13.74 8.20
CA PHE A 198 -3.36 13.33 7.58
C PHE A 198 -4.62 13.55 8.44
#